data_AF-A0A3A0EJQ4-F1
#
_entry.id   AF-A0A3A0EJQ4-F1
#
_cell.length_a   1.000
_cell.length_b   1.000
_cell.length_c   1.000
_cell.angle_alpha   90.00
_cell.angle_beta   90.00
_cell.angle_gamma   90.00
#
_symmetry.space_group_name_H-M   'P 1'
#
loop_
_entity.id
_entity.type
_entity.pdbx_description
1 polymer ?
#
loop_
_entity_poly.entity_id
_entity_poly.type
_entity_poly.pdbx_seq_one_letter_code
_entity_poly.pdbx_strand_id
1 'polypeptide(L)'
;MERRPLRGGRLKAAGYDAREQRLEIDFVDGERRIFEAVPPEVWRRLLAAPNPASFYADRIEEEYAVTRARTEGRDDARSRLDSLFGPDPGKTDA
;
A
#
# COMPACT_ATOMS: atom_id res chain seq x y z
N MET A 1 -12.38 -4.37 -7.40
CA MET A 1 -11.68 -3.73 -6.27
C MET A 1 -12.42 -2.49 -5.79
N GLU A 2 -12.81 -2.45 -4.51
CA GLU A 2 -13.40 -1.29 -3.85
C GLU A 2 -12.36 -0.62 -2.95
N ARG A 3 -12.14 0.70 -3.08
CA ARG A 3 -11.24 1.47 -2.21
C ARG A 3 -12.04 2.47 -1.38
N ARG A 4 -11.82 2.47 -0.07
CA ARG A 4 -12.45 3.41 0.86
C ARG A 4 -11.39 4.13 1.68
N PRO A 5 -11.50 5.47 1.82
CA PRO A 5 -10.65 6.21 2.74
C PRO A 5 -11.01 5.81 4.17
N LEU A 6 -10.00 5.45 4.95
CA LEU A 6 -10.18 5.13 6.37
C LEU A 6 -9.88 6.40 7.16
N ARG A 7 -10.82 6.83 8.00
CA ARG A 7 -10.61 7.93 8.92
C ARG A 7 -10.32 7.34 10.29
N GLY A 8 -9.06 7.00 10.55
CA GLY A 8 -8.66 6.36 11.80
C GLY A 8 -7.15 6.18 11.93
N GLY A 9 -6.49 7.15 12.57
CA GLY A 9 -5.09 7.04 12.99
C GLY A 9 -4.08 6.91 11.84
N ARG A 10 -3.26 5.85 11.88
CA ARG A 10 -2.14 5.60 10.95
C ARG A 10 -2.55 5.09 9.56
N LEU A 11 -3.82 4.75 9.35
CA LEU A 11 -4.34 4.28 8.07
C LEU A 11 -4.94 5.44 7.29
N LYS A 12 -4.56 5.59 6.03
CA LYS A 12 -5.05 6.63 5.12
C LYS A 12 -6.19 6.12 4.25
N ALA A 13 -6.02 4.94 3.67
CA ALA A 13 -7.02 4.30 2.83
C ALA A 13 -6.86 2.78 2.87
N ALA A 14 -7.94 2.07 2.55
CA ALA A 14 -7.91 0.64 2.34
C ALA A 14 -8.67 0.27 1.08
N GLY A 15 -8.16 -0.74 0.37
CA GLY A 15 -8.77 -1.33 -0.79
C GLY A 15 -8.98 -2.80 -0.61
N TYR A 16 -10.15 -3.32 -0.97
CA TYR A 16 -10.44 -4.74 -0.91
C TYR A 16 -10.90 -5.27 -2.26
N ASP A 17 -10.36 -6.41 -2.66
CA ASP A 17 -10.82 -7.18 -3.80
C ASP A 17 -11.34 -8.54 -3.34
N ALA A 18 -12.66 -8.73 -3.47
CA ALA A 18 -13.33 -9.96 -3.06
C ALA A 18 -13.06 -11.13 -4.02
N ARG A 19 -12.66 -10.86 -5.27
CA ARG A 19 -12.37 -11.92 -6.26
C ARG A 19 -11.04 -12.59 -5.96
N GLU A 20 -10.06 -11.78 -5.61
CA GLU A 20 -8.70 -12.24 -5.26
C GLU A 20 -8.51 -12.42 -3.75
N GLN A 21 -9.51 -12.08 -2.93
CA GLN A 21 -9.41 -12.04 -1.47
C GLN A 21 -8.18 -11.22 -1.03
N ARG A 22 -7.99 -10.07 -1.68
CA ARG A 22 -6.82 -9.21 -1.50
C ARG A 22 -7.20 -7.93 -0.77
N LEU A 23 -6.45 -7.58 0.27
CA LEU A 23 -6.61 -6.35 1.03
C LEU A 23 -5.36 -5.49 0.88
N GLU A 24 -5.52 -4.29 0.33
CA GLU A 24 -4.49 -3.26 0.23
C GLU A 24 -4.72 -2.22 1.31
N ILE A 25 -3.68 -1.88 2.07
CA ILE A 25 -3.72 -0.86 3.12
C ILE A 25 -2.69 0.21 2.79
N ASP A 26 -3.14 1.45 2.70
CA ASP A 26 -2.32 2.65 2.50
C ASP A 26 -2.14 3.34 3.86
N PHE A 27 -0.89 3.49 4.29
CA PHE A 27 -0.55 4.16 5.53
C PHE A 27 -0.34 5.66 5.29
N VAL A 28 -0.49 6.44 6.36
CA VAL A 28 -0.24 7.89 6.31
C VAL A 28 1.24 8.23 6.01
N ASP A 29 2.16 7.30 6.29
CA ASP A 29 3.60 7.40 6.01
C ASP A 29 3.94 7.20 4.52
N GLY A 30 2.98 6.75 3.71
CA GLY A 30 3.21 6.40 2.30
C GLY A 30 3.58 4.93 2.07
N GLU A 31 3.75 4.14 3.15
CA GLU A 31 3.84 2.68 3.03
C GLU A 31 2.50 2.11 2.53
N ARG A 32 2.56 1.15 1.61
CA ARG A 32 1.41 0.33 1.20
C ARG A 32 1.70 -1.12 1.52
N ARG A 33 0.79 -1.77 2.25
CA ARG A 33 0.86 -3.21 2.51
C ARG A 33 -0.26 -3.94 1.79
N ILE A 34 0.07 -5.12 1.26
CA ILE A 34 -0.87 -5.97 0.53
C ILE A 34 -0.97 -7.29 1.28
N PHE A 35 -2.20 -7.71 1.53
CA PHE A 35 -2.54 -8.95 2.20
C PHE A 35 -3.33 -9.80 1.23
N GLU A 36 -3.02 -11.09 1.19
CA GLU A 36 -3.67 -12.08 0.33
C GLU A 36 -4.42 -13.09 1.20
N ALA A 37 -5.40 -13.79 0.63
CA ALA A 37 -6.27 -14.71 1.37
C ALA A 37 -7.05 -14.05 2.53
N VAL A 38 -7.37 -12.75 2.40
CA VAL A 38 -8.20 -12.02 3.36
C VAL A 38 -9.69 -12.22 3.02
N PRO A 39 -10.48 -12.84 3.91
CA PRO A 39 -11.89 -13.07 3.65
C PRO A 39 -12.72 -11.78 3.71
N PRO A 40 -13.86 -11.72 2.99
CA PRO A 40 -14.69 -10.51 2.89
C PRO A 40 -15.31 -10.08 4.23
N GLU A 41 -15.36 -11.00 5.19
CA GLU A 41 -15.78 -10.72 6.56
C GLU A 41 -14.82 -9.77 7.28
N VAL A 42 -13.52 -9.92 7.05
CA VAL A 42 -12.49 -9.04 7.62
C VAL A 42 -12.64 -7.64 7.04
N TRP A 43 -12.90 -7.50 5.74
CA TRP A 43 -13.18 -6.20 5.12
C TRP A 43 -14.40 -5.50 5.73
N ARG A 44 -15.51 -6.23 5.88
CA ARG A 44 -16.72 -5.68 6.51
C ARG A 44 -16.48 -5.26 7.96
N ARG A 45 -15.74 -6.07 8.73
CA ARG A 45 -15.38 -5.75 10.11
C ARG A 45 -14.45 -4.54 10.19
N LEU A 46 -13.47 -4.43 9.31
CA LEU A 46 -12.57 -3.28 9.23
C LEU A 46 -13.35 -1.98 8.98
N LEU A 47 -14.34 -2.01 8.09
CA LEU A 47 -15.20 -0.86 7.80
C LEU A 47 -16.19 -0.54 8.94
N ALA A 48 -16.65 -1.57 9.66
CA ALA A 48 -17.57 -1.41 10.79
C ALA A 48 -16.85 -1.05 12.10
N ALA A 49 -15.53 -1.24 12.17
CA ALA A 49 -14.75 -0.99 13.37
C ALA A 49 -14.70 0.51 13.70
N PRO A 50 -14.89 0.90 14.97
CA PRO A 50 -14.78 2.29 15.39
C PRO A 50 -13.34 2.82 15.26
N ASN A 51 -12.34 1.93 15.34
CA ASN A 51 -10.95 2.25 15.08
C ASN A 51 -10.31 1.22 14.13
N PRO A 52 -10.29 1.48 12.81
CA PRO A 52 -9.78 0.52 11.82
C PRO A 52 -8.28 0.25 11.98
N ALA A 53 -7.49 1.20 12.50
CA ALA A 53 -6.06 1.00 12.72
C ALA A 53 -5.75 -0.03 13.82
N SER A 54 -6.50 -0.02 14.92
CA SER A 54 -6.35 -1.01 15.99
C SER A 54 -6.83 -2.39 15.55
N PHE A 55 -7.97 -2.47 14.85
CA PHE A 55 -8.45 -3.74 14.31
C PHE A 55 -7.46 -4.36 13.32
N TYR A 56 -6.84 -3.54 12.48
CA TYR A 56 -5.78 -3.97 11.58
C TYR A 56 -4.57 -4.56 12.33
N ALA A 57 -4.04 -3.88 13.34
CA ALA A 57 -2.86 -4.35 14.08
C ALA A 57 -3.11 -5.65 14.84
N ASP A 58 -4.28 -5.78 15.48
CA ASP A 58 -4.63 -6.95 16.29
C ASP A 58 -5.04 -8.17 15.45
N ARG A 59 -5.85 -7.95 14.40
CA ARG A 59 -6.46 -9.05 13.64
C ARG A 59 -5.77 -9.36 12.33
N ILE A 60 -5.13 -8.38 11.69
CA ILE A 60 -4.61 -8.53 10.31
C ILE A 60 -3.08 -8.67 10.33
N GLU A 61 -2.38 -7.90 11.16
CA GLU A 61 -0.92 -8.01 11.32
C GLU A 61 -0.51 -9.29 12.08
N GLU A 62 -1.34 -9.80 12.99
CA GLU A 62 -1.04 -11.00 13.79
C GLU A 62 -1.54 -12.32 13.15
N GLU A 63 -2.67 -12.30 12.44
CA GLU A 63 -3.36 -13.53 11.96
C GLU A 63 -3.06 -13.87 10.48
N TYR A 64 -2.63 -12.91 9.66
CA TYR A 64 -2.43 -13.10 8.22
C TYR A 64 -0.99 -12.83 7.78
N ALA A 65 -0.44 -13.72 6.95
CA ALA A 65 0.90 -13.56 6.39
C ALA A 65 0.95 -12.30 5.51
N VAL A 66 1.73 -11.31 5.92
CA VAL A 66 1.95 -10.10 5.13
C VAL A 66 2.93 -10.40 4.01
N THR A 67 2.46 -10.41 2.75
CA THR A 67 3.36 -10.13 1.64
C THR A 67 3.67 -8.64 1.77
N ARG A 68 4.83 -8.32 2.36
CA ARG A 68 5.35 -6.95 2.24
C ARG A 68 5.56 -6.72 0.75
N ALA A 69 4.56 -6.12 0.10
CA ALA A 69 4.81 -5.33 -1.07
C ALA A 69 5.69 -4.19 -0.56
N ARG A 70 7.00 -4.45 -0.45
CA ARG A 70 7.98 -3.39 -0.61
C ARG A 70 7.47 -2.69 -1.86
N THR A 71 7.11 -1.42 -1.75
CA THR A 71 6.81 -0.61 -2.92
C THR A 71 8.00 -0.79 -3.85
N GLU A 72 7.91 -1.75 -4.76
CA GLU A 72 8.90 -1.94 -5.80
C GLU A 72 8.70 -0.70 -6.63
N GLY A 73 9.69 0.18 -6.53
CA GLY A 73 9.68 1.48 -7.13
C GLY A 73 9.44 1.34 -8.62
N ARG A 74 8.20 1.38 -9.05
CA ARG A 74 7.89 1.47 -10.47
C ARG A 74 7.83 2.92 -10.94
N ASP A 75 7.62 3.84 -9.99
CA ASP A 75 7.76 5.29 -10.20
C ASP A 75 9.16 5.77 -9.77
N ASP A 76 9.57 5.40 -8.57
CA ASP A 76 10.83 5.80 -7.95
C ASP A 76 12.12 5.24 -8.59
N ALA A 77 12.08 4.04 -9.19
CA ALA A 77 13.27 3.50 -9.88
C ALA A 77 13.39 4.04 -11.30
N ARG A 78 12.27 4.36 -11.97
CA ARG A 78 12.31 4.95 -13.32
C ARG A 78 12.86 6.37 -13.29
N SER A 79 12.45 7.22 -12.34
CA SER A 79 13.03 8.56 -12.21
C SER A 79 14.49 8.55 -11.77
N ARG A 80 14.93 7.59 -10.94
CA ARG A 80 16.35 7.46 -10.55
C ARG A 80 17.22 6.87 -11.67
N LEU A 81 16.68 5.99 -12.51
CA LEU A 81 17.37 5.44 -13.68
C LEU A 81 17.51 6.49 -14.79
N ASP A 82 16.44 7.23 -15.09
CA ASP A 82 16.46 8.32 -16.07
C ASP A 82 17.45 9.43 -15.68
N SER A 83 17.55 9.77 -14.39
CA SER A 83 18.54 10.75 -13.90
C SER A 83 19.99 10.26 -13.96
N LEU A 84 20.22 8.95 -14.06
CA LEU A 84 21.57 8.36 -14.14
C LEU A 84 22.03 8.11 -15.58
N PHE A 85 21.09 7.97 -16.52
CA PHE A 85 21.33 7.70 -17.95
C PHE A 85 20.85 8.83 -18.88
N GLY A 86 20.30 9.91 -18.32
CA GLY A 86 19.94 11.10 -19.07
C GLY A 86 21.18 11.67 -19.76
N PRO A 87 21.08 12.03 -21.05
CA PRO A 87 22.23 12.49 -21.81
C PRO A 87 22.73 13.78 -21.19
N ASP A 88 24.01 13.82 -20.79
CA ASP A 88 24.72 15.06 -20.50
C ASP A 88 24.65 15.95 -21.76
N PRO A 89 23.85 17.02 -21.77
CA PRO A 89 23.79 17.94 -22.89
C PRO A 89 24.67 19.14 -22.53
N GLY A 90 25.98 18.93 -22.56
CA GLY A 90 26.92 20.00 -22.87
C GLY A 90 27.90 20.40 -21.75
N LYS A 91 29.16 20.03 -21.96
CA LYS A 91 30.18 21.03 -22.36
C LYS A 91 31.28 20.39 -23.22
N THR A 92 30.99 20.32 -24.51
CA THR A 92 31.97 20.73 -25.53
C THR A 92 32.06 22.24 -25.43
N ASP A 93 33.17 22.80 -24.95
CA ASP A 93 33.48 24.21 -25.12
C ASP A 93 35.00 24.41 -25.20
N ALA A 94 35.40 24.97 -26.35
CA ALA A 94 36.69 25.56 -26.75
C ALA A 94 37.90 24.63 -26.97
#